data_AF-A0A842MVG5-F1
#
_entry.id   AF-A0A842MVG5-F1
#
_cell.length_a   1.000
_cell.length_b   1.000
_cell.length_c   1.000
_cell.angle_alpha   90.00
_cell.angle_beta   90.00
_cell.angle_gamma   90.00
#
_symmetry.space_group_name_H-M   'P 1'
#
loop_
_entity.id
_entity.type
_entity.pdbx_description
1 polymer ?
#
loop_
_entity_poly.entity_id
_entity_poly.type
_entity_poly.pdbx_seq_one_letter_code
_entity_poly.pdbx_strand_id
1 'polypeptide(L)'
;MSIIMILFTAFIAGGGIYDLLDNPPSLYPVGNKWVAVHPYQGEQTINESIVSMTLTLFMVGGLIISYRSAKVSNDSKRANTMLIIGIALILMGLAGSHYLLILKRTIGR
;
A
#
# COMPACT_ATOMS: atom_id res chain seq x y z
N MET A 1 6.40 15.26 -12.39
CA MET A 1 5.38 14.26 -11.98
C MET A 1 4.39 14.98 -11.09
N SER A 2 3.15 15.20 -11.55
CA SER A 2 2.15 15.86 -10.70
C SER A 2 1.77 14.93 -9.56
N ILE A 3 1.89 15.36 -8.30
CA ILE A 3 1.57 14.54 -7.10
C ILE A 3 0.16 13.94 -7.22
N ILE A 4 -0.75 14.67 -7.84
CA ILE A 4 -2.12 14.25 -8.16
C ILE A 4 -2.15 12.93 -8.93
N MET A 5 -1.29 12.74 -9.93
CA MET A 5 -1.27 11.49 -10.70
C MET A 5 -0.82 10.31 -9.84
N ILE A 6 0.13 10.51 -8.92
CA ILE A 6 0.58 9.44 -8.02
C ILE A 6 -0.55 9.03 -7.08
N LEU A 7 -1.23 10.02 -6.48
CA LEU A 7 -2.37 9.77 -5.60
C LEU A 7 -3.51 9.09 -6.36
N PHE A 8 -3.81 9.54 -7.58
CA PHE A 8 -4.85 8.96 -8.41
C PHE A 8 -4.53 7.51 -8.82
N THR A 9 -3.30 7.22 -9.22
CA THR A 9 -2.88 5.85 -9.52
C THR A 9 -2.93 4.95 -8.29
N ALA A 10 -2.48 5.43 -7.14
CA ALA A 10 -2.57 4.68 -5.88
C ALA A 10 -4.03 4.42 -5.49
N PHE A 11 -4.91 5.41 -5.65
CA PHE A 11 -6.34 5.29 -5.41
C PHE A 11 -6.97 4.21 -6.28
N ILE A 12 -6.70 4.21 -7.59
CA ILE A 12 -7.20 3.17 -8.49
C ILE A 12 -6.64 1.79 -8.12
N ALA A 13 -5.32 1.69 -7.93
CA ALA A 13 -4.65 0.43 -7.64
C ALA A 13 -5.08 -0.19 -6.30
N GLY A 14 -5.41 0.65 -5.31
CA GLY A 14 -5.84 0.20 -3.99
C GLY A 14 -7.32 -0.20 -3.89
N GLY A 15 -8.13 0.03 -4.92
CA GLY A 15 -9.56 -0.30 -4.91
C GLY A 15 -10.49 0.90 -4.70
N GLY A 16 -10.01 2.14 -4.85
CA GLY A 16 -10.83 3.34 -4.62
C GLY A 16 -12.07 3.44 -5.52
N ILE A 17 -12.04 2.84 -6.72
CA ILE A 17 -13.25 2.73 -7.56
C ILE A 17 -14.28 1.81 -6.90
N TYR A 18 -13.84 0.67 -6.35
CA TYR A 18 -14.69 -0.27 -5.62
C TYR A 18 -15.31 0.39 -4.39
N ASP A 19 -14.50 1.13 -3.63
CA ASP A 19 -14.97 1.85 -2.44
C ASP A 19 -16.12 2.83 -2.75
N LEU A 20 -16.03 3.55 -3.87
CA LEU A 20 -17.04 4.53 -4.28
C LEU A 20 -18.34 3.87 -4.78
N LEU A 21 -18.22 2.75 -5.50
CA LEU A 21 -19.37 2.08 -6.10
C LEU A 21 -20.12 1.22 -5.09
N ASP A 22 -19.39 0.36 -4.37
CA ASP A 22 -19.99 -0.70 -3.57
C ASP A 22 -20.08 -0.32 -2.08
N ASN A 23 -19.42 0.77 -1.66
CA ASN A 23 -19.44 1.29 -0.29
C ASN A 23 -19.25 0.18 0.77
N PRO A 24 -18.14 -0.58 0.71
CA PRO A 24 -17.97 -1.74 1.53
C PRO A 24 -17.88 -1.39 3.02
N PRO A 25 -18.27 -2.31 3.92
CA PRO A 25 -18.12 -2.08 5.35
C PRO A 25 -16.64 -2.02 5.74
N SER A 26 -16.32 -1.23 6.78
CA SER A 26 -14.96 -1.19 7.33
C SER A 26 -14.61 -2.46 8.10
N LEU A 27 -15.59 -3.08 8.76
CA LEU A 27 -15.45 -4.32 9.50
C LEU A 27 -16.49 -5.33 9.04
N TYR A 28 -16.07 -6.57 8.86
CA TYR A 28 -16.95 -7.67 8.46
C TYR A 28 -17.14 -8.64 9.63
N PRO A 29 -18.37 -9.09 9.93
CA PRO A 29 -18.62 -10.08 10.97
C PRO A 29 -18.30 -11.49 10.47
N VAL A 30 -17.43 -12.21 11.19
CA VAL A 30 -17.11 -13.63 10.95
C VAL A 30 -17.37 -14.41 12.24
N GLY A 31 -18.52 -15.08 12.30
CA GLY A 31 -19.00 -15.72 13.52
C GLY A 31 -19.18 -14.70 14.65
N ASN A 32 -18.47 -14.89 15.77
CA ASN A 32 -18.51 -13.97 16.92
C ASN A 32 -17.35 -12.94 16.93
N LYS A 33 -16.64 -12.78 15.80
CA LYS A 33 -15.47 -11.90 15.66
C LYS A 33 -15.71 -10.85 14.59
N TRP A 34 -15.08 -9.69 14.75
CA TRP A 34 -15.01 -8.64 13.73
C TRP A 34 -13.64 -8.68 13.08
N VAL A 35 -13.61 -8.72 11.74
CA VAL A 35 -12.36 -8.71 10.97
C VAL A 35 -12.32 -7.50 10.05
N ALA A 36 -11.13 -6.91 9.91
CA ALA A 36 -10.88 -5.77 9.03
C ALA A 36 -10.48 -6.20 7.61
N VAL A 37 -10.56 -7.49 7.29
CA VAL A 37 -10.25 -8.06 5.98
C VAL A 37 -11.41 -8.95 5.59
N HIS A 38 -11.92 -8.76 4.38
CA HIS A 38 -13.07 -9.50 3.89
C HIS A 38 -12.69 -10.96 3.62
N PRO A 39 -13.50 -11.95 4.07
CA PRO A 39 -13.22 -13.36 3.84
C PRO A 39 -13.30 -13.76 2.36
N TYR A 40 -14.22 -13.14 1.61
CA TYR A 40 -14.40 -13.44 0.19
C TYR A 40 -13.33 -12.73 -0.66
N GLN A 41 -12.71 -13.47 -1.58
CA GLN A 41 -11.59 -12.95 -2.39
C GLN A 41 -11.99 -11.81 -3.35
N GLY A 42 -13.22 -11.84 -3.86
CA GLY A 42 -13.73 -10.83 -4.80
C GLY A 42 -14.26 -9.56 -4.13
N GLU A 43 -14.30 -9.53 -2.80
CA GLU A 43 -14.87 -8.45 -2.01
C GLU A 43 -13.76 -7.77 -1.21
N GLN A 44 -13.93 -6.51 -0.84
CA GLN A 44 -12.94 -5.73 -0.11
C GLN A 44 -13.61 -4.93 0.99
N THR A 45 -12.92 -4.71 2.11
CA THR A 45 -13.31 -3.69 3.11
C THR A 45 -12.58 -2.36 2.89
N ILE A 46 -13.13 -1.25 3.38
CA ILE A 46 -12.43 0.06 3.34
C ILE A 46 -11.04 -0.02 3.99
N ASN A 47 -10.88 -0.86 5.02
CA ASN A 47 -9.59 -1.03 5.68
C ASN A 47 -8.55 -1.68 4.75
N GLU A 48 -8.94 -2.69 3.97
CA GLU A 48 -8.06 -3.30 2.98
C GLU A 48 -7.64 -2.30 1.89
N SER A 49 -8.56 -1.45 1.42
CA SER A 49 -8.26 -0.48 0.37
C SER A 49 -7.29 0.58 0.87
N ILE A 50 -7.54 1.19 2.04
CA ILE A 50 -6.65 2.19 2.65
C ILE A 50 -5.25 1.62 2.88
N VAL A 51 -5.15 0.39 3.41
CA VAL A 51 -3.86 -0.27 3.63
C VAL A 51 -3.15 -0.53 2.30
N SER A 52 -3.86 -1.04 1.29
CA SER A 52 -3.31 -1.28 -0.05
C SER A 52 -2.80 0.00 -0.73
N MET A 53 -3.56 1.09 -0.66
CA MET A 53 -3.16 2.41 -1.17
C MET A 53 -1.91 2.92 -0.45
N THR A 54 -1.86 2.80 0.87
CA THR A 54 -0.71 3.25 1.69
C THR A 54 0.56 2.48 1.35
N LEU A 55 0.46 1.15 1.23
CA LEU A 55 1.60 0.30 0.86
C LEU A 55 2.07 0.59 -0.57
N THR A 56 1.15 0.88 -1.48
CA THR A 56 1.47 1.33 -2.85
C THR A 56 2.22 2.66 -2.83
N LEU A 57 1.79 3.62 -2.01
CA LEU A 57 2.48 4.90 -1.84
C LEU A 57 3.87 4.74 -1.22
N PHE A 58 4.08 3.79 -0.32
CA PHE A 58 5.42 3.47 0.19
C PHE A 58 6.34 2.98 -0.92
N MET A 59 5.87 2.08 -1.79
CA MET A 59 6.69 1.61 -2.93
C MET A 59 7.03 2.75 -3.89
N VAL A 60 6.05 3.56 -4.29
CA VAL A 60 6.28 4.70 -5.19
C VAL A 60 7.17 5.77 -4.54
N GLY A 61 6.91 6.12 -3.28
CA GLY A 61 7.71 7.08 -2.52
C GLY A 61 9.14 6.60 -2.35
N GLY A 62 9.34 5.32 -2.05
CA GLY A 62 10.66 4.70 -1.96
C GLY A 62 11.43 4.78 -3.28
N LEU A 63 10.78 4.45 -4.41
CA LEU A 63 11.38 4.58 -5.75
C LEU A 63 11.78 6.04 -6.06
N ILE A 64 10.94 7.01 -5.72
CA ILE A 64 11.24 8.44 -5.93
C ILE A 64 12.44 8.87 -5.09
N ILE A 65 12.51 8.44 -3.82
CA ILE A 65 13.62 8.78 -2.93
C ILE A 65 14.92 8.14 -3.43
N SER A 66 14.90 6.86 -3.82
CA SER A 66 16.04 6.16 -4.42
C SER A 66 16.49 6.79 -5.74
N TYR A 67 15.55 7.25 -6.57
CA TYR A 67 15.91 7.97 -7.79
C TYR A 67 16.58 9.32 -7.48
N ARG A 68 16.08 10.05 -6.48
CA ARG A 68 16.67 11.32 -6.06
C ARG A 68 18.04 11.12 -5.42
N SER A 69 18.28 10.02 -4.70
CA SER A 69 19.58 9.75 -4.09
C SER A 69 20.69 9.64 -5.12
N ALA A 70 20.41 9.04 -6.28
CA ALA A 70 21.37 8.91 -7.39
C ALA A 70 21.78 10.26 -8.01
N LYS A 71 21.02 11.33 -7.78
CA LYS A 71 21.31 12.69 -8.28
C LYS A 71 22.09 13.56 -7.29
N VAL A 72 22.29 13.10 -6.06
CA VAL A 72 23.05 13.84 -5.05
C VAL A 72 24.54 13.61 -5.29
N SER A 73 25.24 14.60 -5.87
CA SER A 73 26.67 14.51 -6.20
C SER A 73 27.60 14.99 -5.07
N ASN A 74 27.16 15.98 -4.28
CA ASN A 74 28.04 16.70 -3.36
C ASN A 74 28.05 16.15 -1.94
N ASP A 75 27.16 15.22 -1.60
CA ASP A 75 27.05 14.65 -0.25
C ASP A 75 26.73 13.15 -0.32
N SER A 76 27.79 12.34 -0.24
CA SER A 76 27.70 10.88 -0.29
C SER A 76 26.96 10.29 0.91
N LYS A 77 27.06 10.92 2.10
CA LYS A 77 26.34 10.46 3.29
C LYS A 77 24.84 10.64 3.10
N ARG A 78 24.43 11.82 2.65
CA ARG A 78 23.02 12.11 2.33
C ARG A 78 22.49 11.21 1.23
N ALA A 79 23.26 11.00 0.15
CA ALA A 79 22.88 10.10 -0.92
C ALA A 79 22.63 8.67 -0.38
N ASN A 80 23.54 8.15 0.45
CA ASN A 80 23.41 6.81 1.01
C ASN A 80 22.20 6.70 1.96
N THR A 81 21.99 7.67 2.86
CA THR A 81 20.83 7.68 3.76
C THR A 81 19.51 7.71 2.97
N MET A 82 19.42 8.54 1.93
CA MET A 82 18.24 8.57 1.06
C MET A 82 18.02 7.21 0.38
N LEU A 83 19.07 6.59 -0.15
CA LEU A 83 18.96 5.27 -0.79
C LEU A 83 18.45 4.21 0.20
N ILE A 84 18.99 4.17 1.42
CA ILE A 84 18.57 3.25 2.48
C ILE A 84 17.10 3.46 2.83
N ILE A 85 16.65 4.70 3.02
CA ILE A 85 15.24 5.03 3.30
C ILE A 85 14.36 4.58 2.13
N GLY A 86 14.77 4.83 0.89
CA GLY A 86 14.03 4.43 -0.29
C GLY A 86 13.86 2.92 -0.39
N ILE A 87 14.93 2.16 -0.17
CA ILE A 87 14.90 0.68 -0.13
C ILE A 87 13.99 0.20 1.00
N ALA A 88 14.10 0.78 2.20
CA ALA A 88 13.26 0.40 3.34
C ALA A 88 11.77 0.60 3.05
N LEU A 89 11.39 1.72 2.42
CA LEU A 89 10.01 1.99 2.03
C LEU A 89 9.49 0.99 0.98
N ILE A 90 10.30 0.67 -0.02
CA ILE A 90 9.93 -0.34 -1.03
C ILE A 90 9.71 -1.71 -0.36
N LEU A 91 10.62 -2.12 0.52
CA LEU A 91 10.51 -3.40 1.22
C LEU A 91 9.30 -3.44 2.16
N MET A 92 9.02 -2.36 2.91
CA MET A 92 7.83 -2.27 3.75
C MET A 92 6.54 -2.37 2.93
N GLY A 93 6.47 -1.65 1.81
CA GLY A 93 5.32 -1.72 0.89
C GLY A 93 5.12 -3.11 0.31
N LEU A 94 6.19 -3.76 -0.16
CA LEU A 94 6.15 -5.09 -0.74
C LEU A 94 5.77 -6.16 0.30
N ALA A 95 6.46 -6.17 1.44
CA ALA A 95 6.21 -7.14 2.51
C ALA A 95 4.81 -6.98 3.10
N GLY A 96 4.36 -5.75 3.33
CA GLY A 96 3.01 -5.47 3.81
C GLY A 96 1.93 -5.90 2.82
N SER A 97 2.15 -5.68 1.51
CA SER A 97 1.19 -6.10 0.48
C SER A 97 1.09 -7.62 0.40
N HIS A 98 2.23 -8.30 0.45
CA HIS A 98 2.28 -9.76 0.48
C HIS A 98 1.61 -10.32 1.74
N TYR A 99 1.85 -9.70 2.90
CA TYR A 99 1.20 -10.08 4.15
C TYR A 99 -0.32 -9.91 4.09
N LEU A 100 -0.82 -8.80 3.53
CA LEU A 100 -2.25 -8.56 3.37
C LEU A 100 -2.91 -9.65 2.51
N LEU A 101 -2.26 -10.07 1.42
CA LEU A 101 -2.74 -11.17 0.57
C LEU A 101 -2.77 -12.51 1.30
N ILE A 102 -1.75 -12.81 2.11
CA ILE A 102 -1.74 -14.03 2.94
C ILE A 102 -2.87 -13.98 3.95
N LEU A 103 -3.02 -12.86 4.66
CA LEU A 103 -4.05 -12.67 5.67
C LEU A 103 -5.44 -12.91 5.07
N LYS A 104 -5.72 -12.32 3.91
CA LYS A 104 -6.97 -12.53 3.17
C LYS A 104 -7.21 -14.00 2.83
N ARG A 105 -6.18 -14.72 2.36
CA ARG A 105 -6.27 -16.16 2.08
C ARG A 105 -6.50 -17.00 3.32
N THR A 106 -6.00 -16.59 4.48
CA THR A 106 -6.20 -17.31 5.74
C THR A 106 -7.59 -17.12 6.35
N ILE A 107 -8.20 -15.95 6.15
CA ILE A 107 -9.54 -15.64 6.68
C ILE A 107 -10.65 -16.22 5.80
N GLY A 108 -10.41 -16.31 4.48
CA GLY A 108 -11.37 -16.88 3.53
C GLY A 108 -11.42 -18.42 3.45
N ARG A 109 -10.72 -19.12 4.35
CA ARG A 109 -10.76 -20.58 4.50
C ARG A 109 -11.66 -20.96 5.66
#